data_AF-A0A5R1NUH5-F1
#
_entry.id   AF-A0A5R1NUH5-F1
#
_cell.length_a   1.000
_cell.length_b   1.000
_cell.length_c   1.000
_cell.angle_alpha   90.00
_cell.angle_beta   90.00
_cell.angle_gamma   90.00
#
_symmetry.space_group_name_H-M   'P 1'
#
loop_
_entity.id
_entity.type
_entity.pdbx_description
1 polymer ?
#
loop_
_entity_poly.entity_id
_entity_poly.type
_entity_poly.pdbx_seq_one_letter_code
_entity_poly.pdbx_strand_id
1 'polypeptide(L)'
;GCATTSSGAVNTMAPGMSMPGTSASPIPQSSSAGSGEAGPSAASQMICGTETRDNITRALALATPPHSVDSWITRQYTCKYHLTDGEFVISVQESSDAAAARSYFDTMQETLAPVQPIEGLANLGLPAYETTDGVVVFVKDNMTLQVDASKLTDKVGPHGVTRTAFSYQVATAILGCWTEH
;
A
#
# COMPACT_ATOMS: atom_id res chain seq x y z
N GLY A 1 -4.89 -11.53 -6.79
CA GLY A 1 -5.13 -12.84 -6.16
C GLY A 1 -3.82 -13.23 -5.54
N CYS A 2 -3.66 -12.78 -4.30
CA CYS A 2 -2.37 -12.45 -3.73
C CYS A 2 -1.60 -13.74 -3.40
N ALA A 3 -0.51 -13.98 -4.11
CA ALA A 3 0.28 -15.18 -3.97
C ALA A 3 1.40 -14.96 -2.95
N THR A 4 1.27 -15.61 -1.79
CA THR A 4 2.33 -15.74 -0.80
C THR A 4 3.40 -16.67 -1.36
N THR A 5 4.58 -16.16 -1.70
CA THR A 5 5.75 -17.03 -1.93
C THR A 5 6.42 -17.31 -0.60
N SER A 6 5.88 -18.30 0.11
CA SER A 6 6.53 -18.92 1.26
C SER A 6 7.74 -19.70 0.75
N SER A 7 8.95 -19.14 0.93
CA SER A 7 10.18 -19.89 0.71
C SER A 7 10.44 -20.76 1.94
N GLY A 8 9.89 -21.97 1.92
CA GLY A 8 10.24 -23.02 2.86
C GLY A 8 11.66 -23.52 2.60
N ALA A 9 12.55 -23.30 3.56
CA ALA A 9 13.79 -24.07 3.65
C ALA A 9 13.58 -25.22 4.63
N VAL A 10 13.65 -26.43 4.09
CA VAL A 10 13.43 -27.71 4.77
C VAL A 10 14.45 -27.96 5.88
N ASN A 11 13.94 -28.22 7.09
CA ASN A 11 14.69 -28.78 8.20
C ASN A 11 15.21 -30.17 7.81
N THR A 12 16.52 -30.32 7.66
CA THR A 12 17.18 -31.63 7.64
C THR A 12 17.83 -31.84 9.01
N MET A 13 17.28 -32.74 9.82
CA MET A 13 17.90 -33.18 11.08
C MET A 13 18.81 -34.39 10.81
N ALA A 14 20.01 -34.39 11.39
CA ALA A 14 20.85 -35.57 11.57
C ALA A 14 21.18 -35.72 13.07
N PRO A 15 21.15 -36.93 13.67
CA PRO A 15 21.51 -37.12 15.07
C PRO A 15 22.97 -37.58 15.20
N GLY A 16 23.69 -37.08 16.21
CA GLY A 16 24.91 -37.77 16.68
C GLY A 16 25.94 -36.96 17.50
N MET A 17 25.86 -37.11 18.82
CA MET A 17 26.95 -37.12 19.83
C MET A 17 27.63 -35.81 20.32
N SER A 18 28.03 -35.87 21.60
CA SER A 18 28.10 -34.79 22.61
C SER A 18 29.51 -34.28 23.02
N MET A 19 29.57 -32.97 23.37
CA MET A 19 30.27 -32.26 24.50
C MET A 19 31.83 -32.24 24.62
N PRO A 20 32.47 -31.32 25.42
CA PRO A 20 32.14 -29.93 25.79
C PRO A 20 33.34 -28.94 25.56
N GLY A 21 33.08 -27.63 25.42
CA GLY A 21 34.13 -26.61 25.31
C GLY A 21 33.65 -25.20 25.67
N THR A 22 34.30 -24.61 26.68
CA THR A 22 33.94 -23.37 27.38
C THR A 22 34.07 -22.11 26.52
N SER A 23 32.99 -21.33 26.51
CA SER A 23 32.85 -19.86 26.43
C SER A 23 33.90 -19.01 25.70
N ALA A 24 33.51 -18.47 24.54
CA ALA A 24 33.53 -17.03 24.24
C ALA A 24 32.88 -16.78 22.86
N SER A 25 31.55 -16.72 22.83
CA SER A 25 30.83 -16.29 21.62
C SER A 25 31.08 -14.82 21.35
N PRO A 26 31.46 -14.39 20.14
CA PRO A 26 31.31 -13.00 19.76
C PRO A 26 29.80 -12.72 19.73
N ILE A 27 29.33 -11.93 20.68
CA ILE A 27 28.01 -11.28 20.60
C ILE A 27 28.04 -10.50 19.28
N PRO A 28 27.16 -10.77 18.30
CA PRO A 28 26.97 -9.81 17.24
C PRO A 28 26.48 -8.54 17.92
N GLN A 29 27.30 -7.51 17.80
CA GLN A 29 27.00 -6.17 18.25
C GLN A 29 25.78 -5.74 17.42
N SER A 30 24.57 -5.95 17.98
CA SER A 30 23.36 -5.32 17.49
C SER A 30 23.67 -3.84 17.46
N SER A 31 23.93 -3.36 16.25
CA SER A 31 24.08 -1.94 16.01
C SER A 31 22.73 -1.36 16.39
N SER A 32 22.67 -0.64 17.51
CA SER A 32 21.57 0.23 17.83
C SER A 32 21.53 1.28 16.72
N ALA A 33 20.85 0.94 15.62
CA ALA A 33 20.42 1.91 14.64
C ALA A 33 19.59 2.92 15.42
N GLY A 34 20.00 4.19 15.34
CA GLY A 34 19.28 5.29 15.97
C GLY A 34 17.81 5.24 15.59
N SER A 35 16.98 5.83 16.44
CA SER A 35 15.54 5.99 16.29
C SER A 35 15.15 6.67 14.98
N GLY A 36 15.25 5.96 13.86
CA GLY A 36 14.41 6.18 12.70
C GLY A 36 13.05 5.57 13.02
N GLU A 37 11.97 6.22 12.61
CA GLU A 37 10.67 5.56 12.56
C GLU A 37 10.86 4.20 11.90
N ALA A 38 10.35 3.13 12.53
CA ALA A 38 10.26 1.84 11.86
C ALA A 38 9.67 2.06 10.46
N GLY A 39 10.27 1.44 9.46
CA GLY A 39 9.82 1.59 8.08
C GLY A 39 8.35 1.19 7.90
N PRO A 40 7.78 1.43 6.72
CA PRO A 40 6.38 1.11 6.43
C PRO A 40 6.08 -0.36 6.71
N SER A 41 4.88 -0.64 7.20
CA SER A 41 4.38 -2.01 7.39
C SER A 41 4.38 -2.79 6.07
N ALA A 42 4.38 -4.11 6.16
CA ALA A 42 4.28 -4.99 4.99
C ALA A 42 3.02 -4.67 4.16
N ALA A 43 1.91 -4.31 4.80
CA ALA A 43 0.68 -3.95 4.09
C ALA A 43 0.83 -2.65 3.30
N SER A 44 1.45 -1.62 3.89
CA SER A 44 1.77 -0.37 3.18
C SER A 44 2.69 -0.60 2.01
N GLN A 45 3.72 -1.44 2.17
CA GLN A 45 4.69 -1.74 1.09
C GLN A 45 4.03 -2.34 -0.16
N MET A 46 2.87 -3.01 -0.04
CA MET A 46 2.17 -3.59 -1.18
C MET A 46 1.72 -2.56 -2.22
N ILE A 47 1.56 -1.28 -1.86
CA ILE A 47 1.19 -0.25 -2.84
C ILE A 47 2.29 0.02 -3.88
N CYS A 48 3.55 -0.36 -3.60
CA CYS A 48 4.65 -0.38 -4.57
C CYS A 48 5.00 -1.79 -5.07
N GLY A 49 4.31 -2.81 -4.56
CA GLY A 49 4.56 -4.20 -4.86
C GLY A 49 4.24 -4.56 -6.31
N THR A 50 4.78 -5.71 -6.74
CA THR A 50 4.58 -6.25 -8.09
C THR A 50 3.10 -6.40 -8.43
N GLU A 51 2.25 -6.84 -7.49
CA GLU A 51 0.82 -7.03 -7.77
C GLU A 51 0.10 -5.73 -8.11
N THR A 52 0.42 -4.62 -7.42
CA THR A 52 -0.13 -3.30 -7.72
C THR A 52 0.36 -2.81 -9.08
N ARG A 53 1.65 -2.98 -9.39
CA ARG A 53 2.21 -2.70 -10.72
C ARG A 53 1.52 -3.50 -11.82
N ASP A 54 1.29 -4.79 -11.62
CA ASP A 54 0.61 -5.66 -12.58
C ASP A 54 -0.86 -5.29 -12.74
N ASN A 55 -1.53 -4.86 -11.67
CA ASN A 55 -2.88 -4.33 -11.75
C ASN A 55 -2.94 -3.07 -12.62
N ILE A 56 -2.07 -2.08 -12.37
CA ILE A 56 -1.98 -0.85 -13.17
C ILE A 56 -1.68 -1.18 -14.64
N THR A 57 -0.72 -2.08 -14.87
CA THR A 57 -0.33 -2.53 -16.22
C THR A 57 -1.51 -3.10 -16.99
N ARG A 58 -2.28 -4.01 -16.37
CA ARG A 58 -3.45 -4.61 -17.00
C ARG A 58 -4.59 -3.62 -17.20
N ALA A 59 -4.87 -2.80 -16.20
CA ALA A 59 -5.94 -1.81 -16.24
C ALA A 59 -5.74 -0.79 -17.37
N LEU A 60 -4.49 -0.39 -17.61
CA LEU A 60 -4.12 0.57 -18.64
C LEU A 60 -3.62 -0.08 -19.95
N ALA A 61 -3.58 -1.40 -20.01
CA ALA A 61 -3.01 -2.19 -21.11
C ALA A 61 -1.58 -1.74 -21.51
N LEU A 62 -0.73 -1.48 -20.52
CA LEU A 62 0.66 -1.06 -20.75
C LEU A 62 1.49 -2.22 -21.28
N ALA A 63 2.45 -1.91 -22.15
CA ALA A 63 3.38 -2.91 -22.71
C ALA A 63 4.35 -3.47 -21.65
N THR A 64 4.69 -2.67 -20.64
CA THR A 64 5.60 -3.04 -19.56
C THR A 64 5.11 -2.47 -18.23
N PRO A 65 5.45 -3.10 -17.08
CA PRO A 65 5.13 -2.54 -15.77
C PRO A 65 5.68 -1.12 -15.59
N PRO A 66 4.88 -0.20 -15.02
CA PRO A 66 5.30 1.17 -14.85
C PRO A 66 6.39 1.27 -13.78
N HIS A 67 7.35 2.17 -14.01
CA HIS A 67 8.33 2.52 -12.99
C HIS A 67 7.66 3.28 -11.84
N SER A 68 8.10 3.00 -10.61
CA SER A 68 7.65 3.72 -9.43
C SER A 68 8.80 4.13 -8.53
N VAL A 69 8.62 5.26 -7.84
CA VAL A 69 9.53 5.76 -6.80
C VAL A 69 8.77 5.80 -5.48
N ASP A 70 9.36 5.25 -4.43
CA ASP A 70 8.77 5.23 -3.09
C ASP A 70 9.39 6.27 -2.13
N SER A 71 8.66 6.59 -1.07
CA SER A 71 9.13 7.41 0.04
C SER A 71 8.37 7.09 1.33
N TRP A 72 9.02 7.29 2.47
CA TRP A 72 8.45 7.11 3.81
C TRP A 72 8.72 8.36 4.64
N ILE A 73 7.68 9.13 4.94
CA ILE A 73 7.78 10.40 5.68
C ILE A 73 6.58 10.49 6.62
N THR A 74 6.81 10.74 7.90
CA THR A 74 5.73 10.97 8.90
C THR A 74 4.68 9.85 8.89
N ARG A 75 5.16 8.60 8.92
CA ARG A 75 4.32 7.38 8.81
C ARG A 75 3.44 7.27 7.56
N GLN A 76 3.72 8.06 6.53
CA GLN A 76 3.05 7.96 5.24
C GLN A 76 3.99 7.31 4.23
N TYR A 77 3.58 6.14 3.72
CA TYR A 77 4.26 5.48 2.62
C TYR A 77 3.64 5.94 1.31
N THR A 78 4.45 6.45 0.40
CA THR A 78 3.97 6.98 -0.88
C THR A 78 4.69 6.30 -2.02
N CYS A 79 3.93 5.81 -2.99
CA CYS A 79 4.42 5.28 -4.26
C CYS A 79 3.94 6.16 -5.40
N LYS A 80 4.90 6.74 -6.13
CA LYS A 80 4.62 7.55 -7.31
C LYS A 80 4.93 6.75 -8.57
N TYR A 81 3.93 6.55 -9.41
CA TYR A 81 4.02 5.88 -10.70
C TYR A 81 4.11 6.90 -11.83
N HIS A 82 5.11 6.71 -12.70
CA HIS A 82 5.28 7.53 -13.89
C HIS A 82 4.62 6.84 -15.08
N LEU A 83 3.51 7.40 -15.55
CA LEU A 83 2.75 6.90 -16.69
C LEU A 83 2.89 7.89 -17.86
N THR A 84 2.66 7.41 -19.08
CA THR A 84 2.65 8.27 -20.28
C THR A 84 1.58 9.36 -20.17
N ASP A 85 0.44 9.01 -19.57
CA ASP A 85 -0.72 9.89 -19.43
C ASP A 85 -0.62 10.84 -18.22
N GLY A 86 0.45 10.75 -17.43
CA GLY A 86 0.70 11.61 -16.28
C GLY A 86 1.24 10.88 -15.05
N GLU A 87 1.15 11.56 -13.91
CA GLU A 87 1.59 11.02 -12.62
C GLU A 87 0.43 10.35 -11.90
N PHE A 88 0.64 9.13 -11.42
CA PHE A 88 -0.33 8.40 -10.59
C PHE A 88 0.29 8.13 -9.22
N VAL A 89 -0.39 8.51 -8.14
CA VAL A 89 0.18 8.42 -6.78
C VAL A 89 -0.72 7.54 -5.91
N ILE A 90 -0.09 6.63 -5.18
CA ILE A 90 -0.75 5.83 -4.15
C ILE A 90 -0.04 6.11 -2.84
N SER A 91 -0.77 6.35 -1.76
CA SER A 91 -0.18 6.50 -0.44
C SER A 91 -0.99 5.83 0.65
N VAL A 92 -0.30 5.42 1.71
CA VAL A 92 -0.91 4.86 2.92
C VAL A 92 -0.38 5.62 4.12
N GLN A 93 -1.28 6.27 4.85
CA GLN A 93 -0.99 6.82 6.18
C GLN A 93 -1.22 5.73 7.23
N GLU A 94 -0.17 5.39 7.96
CA GLU A 94 -0.28 4.51 9.13
C GLU A 94 -0.48 5.33 10.39
N SER A 95 -1.64 5.18 11.02
CA SER A 95 -1.98 5.83 12.29
C SER A 95 -1.67 4.92 13.48
N SER A 96 -1.68 5.50 14.68
CA SER A 96 -1.46 4.75 15.93
C SER A 96 -2.53 3.68 16.18
N ASP A 97 -3.75 3.97 15.76
CA ASP A 97 -4.95 3.16 15.99
C ASP A 97 -6.05 3.55 14.99
N ALA A 98 -7.18 2.84 15.04
CA ALA A 98 -8.30 3.05 14.14
C ALA A 98 -8.99 4.41 14.33
N ALA A 99 -9.03 4.95 15.55
CA ALA A 99 -9.64 6.26 15.79
C ALA A 99 -8.78 7.39 15.21
N ALA A 100 -7.45 7.29 15.34
CA ALA A 100 -6.51 8.20 14.70
C ALA A 100 -6.59 8.13 13.17
N ALA A 101 -6.69 6.92 12.59
CA ALA A 101 -6.89 6.74 11.14
C ALA A 101 -8.20 7.36 10.68
N ARG A 102 -9.26 7.22 11.47
CA ARG A 102 -10.56 7.83 11.18
C ARG A 102 -10.49 9.35 11.21
N SER A 103 -9.85 9.92 12.23
CA SER A 103 -9.66 11.38 12.33
C SER A 103 -8.85 11.94 11.16
N TYR A 104 -7.82 11.22 10.72
CA TYR A 104 -7.02 11.60 9.55
C TYR A 104 -7.86 11.53 8.26
N PHE A 105 -8.64 10.46 8.07
CA PHE A 105 -9.57 10.30 6.96
C PHE A 105 -10.58 11.45 6.88
N ASP A 106 -11.19 11.83 8.01
CA ASP A 106 -12.17 12.92 8.08
C ASP A 106 -11.50 14.29 7.78
N THR A 107 -10.29 14.53 8.28
CA THR A 107 -9.50 15.76 7.98
C THR A 107 -9.16 15.86 6.49
N MET A 108 -8.78 14.73 5.89
CA MET A 108 -8.49 14.67 4.46
C MET A 108 -9.73 14.93 3.61
N GLN A 109 -10.91 14.50 4.10
CA GLN A 109 -12.18 14.74 3.42
C GLN A 109 -12.46 16.25 3.27
N GLU A 110 -12.19 17.03 4.31
CA GLU A 110 -12.33 18.48 4.29
C GLU A 110 -11.33 19.13 3.33
N THR A 111 -10.10 18.60 3.26
CA THR A 111 -9.04 19.12 2.40
C THR A 111 -9.31 18.84 0.91
N LEU A 112 -9.92 17.69 0.60
CA LEU A 112 -10.23 17.24 -0.76
C LEU A 112 -11.63 17.67 -1.23
N ALA A 113 -12.39 18.39 -0.41
CA ALA A 113 -13.75 18.80 -0.76
C ALA A 113 -13.77 19.62 -2.08
N PRO A 114 -14.77 19.40 -2.96
CA PRO A 114 -15.94 18.53 -2.77
C PRO A 114 -15.66 17.03 -3.02
N VAL A 115 -16.20 16.19 -2.13
CA VAL A 115 -16.13 14.72 -2.23
C VAL A 115 -17.52 14.09 -2.33
N GLN A 116 -17.60 12.84 -2.78
CA GLN A 116 -18.79 11.98 -2.75
C GLN A 116 -18.49 10.71 -1.94
N PRO A 117 -19.32 10.36 -0.92
CA PRO A 117 -19.17 9.10 -0.21
C PRO A 117 -19.42 7.89 -1.12
N ILE A 118 -18.67 6.81 -0.92
CA ILE A 118 -18.92 5.53 -1.58
C ILE A 118 -19.77 4.66 -0.66
N GLU A 119 -21.09 4.86 -0.71
CA GLU A 119 -22.05 4.28 0.24
C GLU A 119 -21.99 2.74 0.34
N GLY A 120 -21.79 2.07 -0.78
CA GLY A 120 -21.77 0.60 -0.85
C GLY A 120 -20.67 -0.05 0.01
N LEU A 121 -19.54 0.64 0.21
CA LEU A 121 -18.43 0.15 1.04
C LEU A 121 -18.51 0.66 2.47
N ALA A 122 -19.04 1.86 2.69
CA ALA A 122 -19.29 2.40 4.02
C ALA A 122 -20.21 1.48 4.83
N ASN A 123 -21.26 0.93 4.20
CA ASN A 123 -22.18 -0.02 4.83
C ASN A 123 -21.54 -1.37 5.20
N LEU A 124 -20.34 -1.66 4.69
CA LEU A 124 -19.55 -2.85 4.99
C LEU A 124 -18.44 -2.56 6.02
N GLY A 125 -18.46 -1.39 6.67
CA GLY A 125 -17.43 -1.00 7.62
C GLY A 125 -16.13 -0.52 6.97
N LEU A 126 -16.16 -0.17 5.68
CA LEU A 126 -15.04 0.39 4.93
C LEU A 126 -15.40 1.78 4.41
N PRO A 127 -15.37 2.81 5.27
CA PRO A 127 -15.67 4.16 4.85
C PRO A 127 -14.72 4.62 3.75
N ALA A 128 -15.30 5.27 2.76
CA ALA A 128 -14.58 5.76 1.60
C ALA A 128 -15.29 6.94 0.96
N TYR A 129 -14.52 7.77 0.27
CA TYR A 129 -15.04 8.83 -0.57
C TYR A 129 -14.17 9.02 -1.81
N GLU A 130 -14.72 9.67 -2.80
CA GLU A 130 -14.06 10.00 -4.05
C GLU A 130 -14.25 11.47 -4.44
N THR A 131 -13.32 12.00 -5.23
CA THR A 131 -13.46 13.30 -5.89
C THR A 131 -13.77 13.11 -7.37
N THR A 132 -14.37 14.12 -7.99
CA THR A 132 -14.57 14.15 -9.45
C THR A 132 -13.27 14.19 -10.22
N ASP A 133 -12.19 14.64 -9.59
CA ASP A 133 -10.88 14.79 -10.22
C ASP A 133 -10.07 13.48 -10.23
N GLY A 134 -10.54 12.43 -9.55
CA GLY A 134 -9.93 11.10 -9.61
C GLY A 134 -9.13 10.70 -8.37
N VAL A 135 -9.41 11.29 -7.22
CA VAL A 135 -8.88 10.84 -5.93
C VAL A 135 -9.90 9.93 -5.27
N VAL A 136 -9.45 8.80 -4.72
CA VAL A 136 -10.27 7.91 -3.90
C VAL A 136 -9.53 7.62 -2.60
N VAL A 137 -10.23 7.72 -1.49
CA VAL A 137 -9.67 7.51 -0.15
C VAL A 137 -10.49 6.44 0.58
N PHE A 138 -9.79 5.53 1.24
CA PHE A 138 -10.34 4.46 2.08
C PHE A 138 -9.69 4.49 3.46
N VAL A 139 -10.45 4.13 4.49
CA VAL A 139 -9.90 3.82 5.81
C VAL A 139 -10.26 2.38 6.19
N LYS A 140 -9.25 1.62 6.62
CA LYS A 140 -9.37 0.24 7.12
C LYS A 140 -8.37 0.04 8.25
N ASP A 141 -8.82 -0.52 9.37
CA ASP A 141 -8.00 -0.71 10.57
C ASP A 141 -7.36 0.62 11.01
N ASN A 142 -6.04 0.67 11.20
CA ASN A 142 -5.29 1.88 11.52
C ASN A 142 -4.67 2.56 10.28
N MET A 143 -5.13 2.22 9.06
CA MET A 143 -4.54 2.70 7.80
C MET A 143 -5.53 3.51 6.97
N THR A 144 -5.05 4.59 6.36
CA THR A 144 -5.78 5.36 5.36
C THR A 144 -5.08 5.26 4.02
N LEU A 145 -5.74 4.64 3.03
CA LEU A 145 -5.26 4.50 1.66
C LEU A 145 -5.81 5.65 0.81
N GLN A 146 -4.92 6.39 0.15
CA GLN A 146 -5.28 7.36 -0.89
C GLN A 146 -4.73 6.89 -2.23
N VAL A 147 -5.59 6.88 -3.25
CA VAL A 147 -5.25 6.63 -4.65
C VAL A 147 -5.60 7.87 -5.46
N ASP A 148 -4.59 8.51 -6.05
CA ASP A 148 -4.70 9.81 -6.71
C ASP A 148 -4.29 9.71 -8.18
N ALA A 149 -5.29 9.81 -9.05
CA ALA A 149 -5.14 9.90 -10.51
C ALA A 149 -5.39 11.30 -11.06
N SER A 150 -5.48 12.33 -10.21
CA SER A 150 -5.85 13.70 -10.62
C SER A 150 -4.91 14.33 -11.65
N LYS A 151 -3.66 13.86 -11.70
CA LYS A 151 -2.64 14.31 -12.66
C LYS A 151 -2.53 13.45 -13.91
N LEU A 152 -3.42 12.47 -14.12
CA LEU A 152 -3.53 11.74 -15.38
C LEU A 152 -4.33 12.54 -16.40
N THR A 153 -4.63 12.01 -17.58
CA THR A 153 -5.69 12.52 -18.47
C THR A 153 -7.07 12.12 -17.95
N ASP A 154 -8.14 12.84 -18.32
CA ASP A 154 -9.49 12.62 -17.75
C ASP A 154 -9.99 11.18 -17.96
N LYS A 155 -9.51 10.56 -19.04
CA LYS A 155 -9.68 9.16 -19.37
C LYS A 155 -8.32 8.51 -19.58
N VAL A 156 -8.20 7.27 -19.14
CA VAL A 156 -6.95 6.50 -19.15
C VAL A 156 -7.14 5.13 -19.81
N GLY A 157 -6.07 4.64 -20.42
CA GLY A 157 -6.05 3.35 -21.10
C GLY A 157 -6.93 3.27 -22.37
N PRO A 158 -6.89 2.13 -23.09
CA PRO A 158 -7.53 1.98 -24.39
C PRO A 158 -9.07 2.00 -24.34
N HIS A 159 -9.65 1.70 -23.17
CA HIS A 159 -11.10 1.69 -22.97
C HIS A 159 -11.65 3.04 -22.48
N GLY A 160 -10.79 4.04 -22.30
CA GLY A 160 -11.20 5.38 -21.87
C GLY A 160 -11.85 5.42 -20.50
N VAL A 161 -11.30 4.67 -19.54
CA VAL A 161 -11.78 4.59 -18.15
C VAL A 161 -11.57 5.95 -17.48
N THR A 162 -12.52 6.45 -16.71
CA THR A 162 -12.35 7.72 -15.99
C THR A 162 -11.30 7.59 -14.90
N ARG A 163 -10.61 8.70 -14.55
CA ARG A 163 -9.64 8.71 -13.44
C ARG A 163 -10.22 8.14 -12.14
N THR A 164 -11.43 8.54 -11.77
CA THR A 164 -12.10 8.06 -10.56
C THR A 164 -12.36 6.56 -10.58
N ALA A 165 -12.87 6.02 -11.70
CA ALA A 165 -13.10 4.60 -11.84
C ALA A 165 -11.79 3.79 -11.79
N PHE A 166 -10.72 4.33 -12.40
CA PHE A 166 -9.40 3.73 -12.35
C PHE A 166 -8.83 3.71 -10.92
N SER A 167 -8.87 4.84 -10.21
CA SER A 167 -8.44 4.93 -8.80
C SER A 167 -9.21 3.97 -7.89
N TYR A 168 -10.53 3.86 -8.07
CA TYR A 168 -11.37 2.92 -7.34
C TYR A 168 -10.99 1.45 -7.61
N GLN A 169 -10.76 1.10 -8.87
CA GLN A 169 -10.33 -0.25 -9.27
C GLN A 169 -8.98 -0.64 -8.64
N VAL A 170 -8.00 0.27 -8.66
CA VAL A 170 -6.68 0.04 -8.06
C VAL A 170 -6.80 -0.09 -6.55
N ALA A 171 -7.57 0.80 -5.90
CA ALA A 171 -7.77 0.78 -4.46
C ALA A 171 -8.41 -0.53 -3.98
N THR A 172 -9.48 -0.98 -4.64
CA THR A 172 -10.16 -2.23 -4.29
C THR A 172 -9.27 -3.46 -4.51
N ALA A 173 -8.39 -3.44 -5.51
CA ALA A 173 -7.39 -4.50 -5.70
C ALA A 173 -6.37 -4.54 -4.55
N ILE A 174 -5.89 -3.38 -4.08
CA ILE A 174 -4.97 -3.28 -2.94
C ILE A 174 -5.65 -3.76 -1.65
N LEU A 175 -6.86 -3.27 -1.38
CA LEU A 175 -7.64 -3.65 -0.20
C LEU A 175 -7.97 -5.14 -0.18
N GLY A 176 -8.25 -5.75 -1.34
CA GLY A 176 -8.43 -7.19 -1.47
C GLY A 176 -7.19 -8.02 -1.09
N CYS A 177 -6.01 -7.41 -1.07
CA CYS A 177 -4.77 -8.03 -0.61
C CYS A 177 -4.39 -7.69 0.83
N TRP A 178 -5.06 -6.72 1.47
CA TRP A 178 -4.87 -6.45 2.89
C TRP A 178 -5.54 -7.56 3.69
N THR A 179 -4.77 -8.60 4.05
CA THR A 179 -5.22 -9.56 5.05
C THR A 179 -5.52 -8.85 6.37
N GLU A 180 -6.52 -9.33 7.12
CA GLU A 180 -6.79 -8.86 8.48
C GLU A 180 -5.48 -8.89 9.30
N HIS A 181 -5.15 -7.77 9.95
CA HIS A 181 -4.05 -7.67 10.91
C HIS A 181 -4.54 -8.00 12.31
#